data_AF-A0A1C4YI38-F1
#
_entry.id   AF-A0A1C4YI38-F1
#
_cell.length_a   1.000
_cell.length_b   1.000
_cell.length_c   1.000
_cell.angle_alpha   90.00
_cell.angle_beta   90.00
_cell.angle_gamma   90.00
#
_symmetry.space_group_name_H-M   'P 1'
#
loop_
_entity.id
_entity.type
_entity.pdbx_description
1 polymer ?
#
loop_
_entity_poly.entity_id
_entity_poly.type
_entity_poly.pdbx_seq_one_letter_code
_entity_poly.pdbx_strand_id
1 'polypeptide(L)'
;MTADRTGMLDLDKLFAARLHAARVRPYLATALFALHVVPSRQVHTMAVDPHWRCYVAPAFVDRTPVEELAGVWVHEVSHLLRDHPGRGDRVARERGLTGPGERLRMNIAADLEINDDVFGDGLARPDGAVDPGHLGLPEGELMEDYLRQFRLGPRTRDLAWLDCGSGADGLARGWDLGPDGAHGLTAQERDAVRFRVAEGIAARPGTTPAGWRRWAEEAFHPPQPWRELLGAAVRSAASAPGVGEDYTYGRPSRRSAGVPGAILPSLRRTPPRVCVVIDTSGSVSDAELGSALLEVAAISRAVGGRRDLVSVLPCDAAARVAHQLCRAEDIPLVGGGGTDLRTGFARALRSRPRPDVVVVLTDGQTPWPTSRPSCRTVVGLFPRARPVDEEDPDYVPDSPPDWARVVAIGSAPAAR
;
A
#
# COMPACT_ATOMS: atom_id res chain seq x y z
N MET A 1 31.69 35.20 17.29
CA MET A 1 30.80 35.61 16.19
C MET A 1 29.69 34.57 16.08
N THR A 2 28.68 34.69 16.93
CA THR A 2 27.47 33.86 16.91
C THR A 2 26.46 34.60 16.04
N ALA A 3 26.48 34.31 14.74
CA ALA A 3 25.50 34.85 13.82
C ALA A 3 24.13 34.25 14.14
N ASP A 4 23.17 35.15 14.22
CA ASP A 4 21.72 35.01 14.39
C ASP A 4 21.12 33.75 13.73
N ARG A 5 20.93 32.67 14.51
CA ARG A 5 20.18 31.45 14.11
C ARG A 5 18.67 31.60 14.32
N THR A 6 18.21 32.76 14.79
CA THR A 6 16.84 32.95 15.25
C THR A 6 15.89 32.96 14.04
N GLY A 7 15.21 31.84 13.80
CA GLY A 7 14.17 31.71 12.77
C GLY A 7 14.52 30.87 11.53
N MET A 8 15.68 30.20 11.51
CA MET A 8 15.95 29.08 10.59
C MET A 8 15.57 27.75 11.26
N LEU A 9 15.03 26.80 10.50
CA LEU A 9 14.61 25.50 11.04
C LEU A 9 15.82 24.69 11.54
N ASP A 10 15.83 24.30 12.82
CA ASP A 10 16.83 23.40 13.39
C ASP A 10 16.59 21.95 12.91
N LEU A 11 17.16 21.61 11.75
CA LEU A 11 17.03 20.30 11.14
C LEU A 11 17.69 19.19 11.96
N ASP A 12 18.78 19.47 12.67
CA ASP A 12 19.47 18.47 13.48
C ASP A 12 18.57 18.02 14.63
N LYS A 13 17.96 18.97 15.35
CA LYS A 13 16.99 18.68 16.40
C LYS A 13 15.76 17.94 15.86
N LEU A 14 15.22 18.40 14.73
CA LEU A 14 14.04 17.82 14.11
C LEU A 14 14.29 16.37 13.64
N PHE A 15 15.45 16.09 13.05
CA PHE A 15 15.84 14.76 12.59
C PHE A 15 16.27 13.84 13.73
N ALA A 16 16.85 14.38 14.81
CA ALA A 16 17.05 13.61 16.04
C ALA A 16 15.72 13.12 16.62
N ALA A 17 14.69 13.99 16.64
CA ALA A 17 13.33 13.61 17.04
C ALA A 17 12.71 12.56 16.11
N ARG A 18 12.88 12.69 14.78
CA ARG A 18 12.42 11.70 13.80
C ARG A 18 13.08 10.34 14.00
N LEU A 19 14.39 10.32 14.28
CA LEU A 19 15.11 9.08 14.58
C LEU A 19 14.65 8.46 15.91
N HIS A 20 14.41 9.29 16.94
CA HIS A 20 13.83 8.81 18.21
C HIS A 20 12.46 8.17 17.99
N ALA A 21 11.57 8.83 17.23
CA ALA A 21 10.28 8.28 16.84
C ALA A 21 10.41 6.92 16.14
N ALA A 22 11.32 6.80 15.16
CA ALA A 22 11.56 5.54 14.46
C ALA A 22 12.18 4.44 15.36
N ARG A 23 12.96 4.80 16.38
CA ARG A 23 13.48 3.83 17.35
C ARG A 23 12.37 3.30 18.28
N VAL A 24 11.47 4.18 18.69
CA VAL A 24 10.38 3.85 19.61
C VAL A 24 9.22 3.15 18.89
N ARG A 25 8.95 3.52 17.63
CA ARG A 25 7.93 2.94 16.75
C ARG A 25 8.57 2.42 15.46
N PRO A 26 9.37 1.34 15.52
CA PRO A 26 10.12 0.84 14.36
C PRO A 26 9.24 0.43 13.18
N TYR A 27 8.00 0.01 13.45
CA TYR A 27 7.03 -0.34 12.41
C TYR A 27 6.59 0.87 11.57
N LEU A 28 6.74 2.11 12.06
CA LEU A 28 6.41 3.35 11.34
C LEU A 28 7.61 3.97 10.63
N ALA A 29 8.82 3.40 10.75
CA ALA A 29 10.05 4.00 10.24
C ALA A 29 9.95 4.32 8.74
N THR A 30 9.41 3.41 7.92
CA THR A 30 9.23 3.63 6.48
C THR A 30 8.42 4.89 6.18
N ALA A 31 7.35 5.14 6.95
CA ALA A 31 6.50 6.31 6.75
C ALA A 31 7.15 7.59 7.28
N LEU A 32 7.77 7.52 8.45
CA LEU A 32 8.49 8.66 9.04
C LEU A 32 9.62 9.20 8.13
N PHE A 33 10.33 8.30 7.43
CA PHE A 33 11.38 8.69 6.49
C PHE A 33 10.87 8.99 5.07
N ALA A 34 9.62 8.67 4.75
CA ALA A 34 8.98 9.08 3.51
C ALA A 34 8.53 10.56 3.53
N LEU A 35 8.30 11.13 4.72
CA LEU A 35 7.87 12.52 4.89
C LEU A 35 8.97 13.52 4.48
N HIS A 36 8.63 14.40 3.54
CA HIS A 36 9.47 15.53 3.15
C HIS A 36 9.24 16.74 4.05
N VAL A 37 10.31 17.34 4.60
CA VAL A 37 10.21 18.52 5.48
C VAL A 37 10.14 19.80 4.66
N VAL A 38 9.11 20.61 4.90
CA VAL A 38 8.95 21.95 4.32
C VAL A 38 8.95 22.97 5.47
N PRO A 39 10.01 23.78 5.65
CA PRO A 39 9.99 24.86 6.64
C PRO A 39 8.88 25.86 6.30
N SER A 40 7.98 26.15 7.24
CA SER A 40 6.89 27.11 7.04
C SER A 40 6.64 27.94 8.29
N ARG A 41 6.58 29.26 8.14
CA ARG A 41 6.18 30.18 9.22
C ARG A 41 4.67 30.41 9.28
N GLN A 42 3.91 29.83 8.35
CA GLN A 42 2.46 29.97 8.27
C GLN A 42 1.73 28.91 9.10
N VAL A 43 2.40 27.80 9.44
CA VAL A 43 1.90 26.79 10.39
C VAL A 43 2.31 27.16 11.82
N HIS A 44 1.53 26.73 12.81
CA HIS A 44 1.79 27.03 14.23
C HIS A 44 2.67 25.98 14.93
N THR A 45 2.60 24.73 14.46
CA THR A 45 3.28 23.54 14.99
C THR A 45 3.93 22.76 13.84
N MET A 46 3.46 21.54 13.57
CA MET A 46 3.73 20.74 12.40
C MET A 46 2.37 20.41 11.77
N ALA A 47 2.35 20.22 10.46
CA ALA A 47 1.14 19.87 9.72
C ALA A 47 1.51 19.07 8.47
N VAL A 48 0.61 18.26 7.95
CA VAL A 48 0.84 17.47 6.73
C VAL A 48 -0.12 17.82 5.60
N ASP A 49 0.32 17.61 4.37
CA ASP A 49 -0.56 17.63 3.18
C ASP A 49 -0.82 16.21 2.64
N PRO A 50 -1.82 16.02 1.75
CA PRO A 50 -2.08 14.72 1.13
C PRO A 50 -0.90 14.17 0.33
N HIS A 51 0.08 14.99 -0.03
CA HIS A 51 1.27 14.62 -0.81
C HIS A 51 2.46 14.22 0.07
N TRP A 52 2.23 13.97 1.37
CA TRP A 52 3.24 13.49 2.32
C TRP A 52 4.39 14.49 2.56
N ARG A 53 4.08 15.78 2.44
CA ARG A 53 4.94 16.85 2.93
C ARG A 53 4.54 17.20 4.36
N CYS A 54 5.53 17.42 5.21
CA CYS A 54 5.36 17.87 6.58
C CYS A 54 5.87 19.31 6.69
N TYR A 55 4.96 20.24 6.91
CA TYR A 55 5.21 21.66 7.09
C TYR A 55 5.57 21.91 8.54
N VAL A 56 6.69 22.58 8.80
CA VAL A 56 7.26 22.67 10.15
C VAL A 56 7.55 24.12 10.52
N ALA A 57 6.98 24.57 11.63
CA ALA A 57 7.27 25.87 12.21
C ALA A 57 8.64 25.87 12.93
N PRO A 58 9.61 26.69 12.50
CA PRO A 58 10.92 26.78 13.17
C PRO A 58 10.79 27.11 14.66
N ALA A 59 9.95 28.09 15.00
CA ALA A 59 9.72 28.51 16.38
C ALA A 59 9.04 27.43 17.25
N PHE A 60 8.36 26.46 16.65
CA PHE A 60 7.84 25.30 17.36
C PHE A 60 8.97 24.31 17.66
N VAL A 61 9.79 23.99 16.66
CA VAL A 61 10.95 23.11 16.85
C VAL A 61 11.91 23.67 17.89
N ASP A 62 12.15 24.97 17.92
CA ASP A 62 13.05 25.60 18.91
C ASP A 62 12.56 25.39 20.36
N ARG A 63 11.26 25.60 20.61
CA ARG A 63 10.67 25.54 21.96
C ARG A 63 10.34 24.13 22.45
N THR A 64 10.10 23.19 21.55
CA THR A 64 9.59 21.85 21.90
C THR A 64 10.75 20.87 22.16
N PRO A 65 10.76 20.09 23.25
CA PRO A 65 11.76 19.04 23.49
C PRO A 65 11.80 17.96 22.40
N VAL A 66 12.94 17.27 22.26
CA VAL A 66 13.15 16.25 21.22
C VAL A 66 12.17 15.08 21.39
N GLU A 67 11.90 14.70 22.63
CA GLU A 67 11.01 13.59 23.01
C GLU A 67 9.55 13.89 22.65
N GLU A 68 9.12 15.14 22.82
CA GLU A 68 7.78 15.60 22.42
C GLU A 68 7.68 15.75 20.90
N LEU A 69 8.69 16.32 20.24
CA LEU A 69 8.74 16.38 18.76
C LEU A 69 8.67 15.00 18.12
N ALA A 70 9.22 13.97 18.76
CA ALA A 70 9.08 12.60 18.29
C ALA A 70 7.63 12.09 18.35
N GLY A 71 6.88 12.49 19.39
CA GLY A 71 5.44 12.25 19.48
C GLY A 71 4.68 12.95 18.35
N VAL A 72 5.02 14.20 18.06
CA VAL A 72 4.42 14.97 16.95
C VAL A 72 4.70 14.31 15.60
N TRP A 73 5.93 13.84 15.35
CA TRP A 73 6.25 13.07 14.14
C TRP A 73 5.34 11.87 13.92
N VAL A 74 5.07 11.12 15.00
CA VAL A 74 4.21 9.93 14.94
C VAL A 74 2.75 10.35 14.76
N HIS A 75 2.31 11.41 15.41
CA HIS A 75 0.97 11.97 15.24
C HIS A 75 0.73 12.38 13.77
N GLU A 76 1.57 13.23 13.21
CA GLU A 76 1.43 13.74 11.83
C GLU A 76 1.40 12.62 10.78
N VAL A 77 2.30 11.64 10.88
CA VAL A 77 2.33 10.53 9.92
C VAL A 77 1.11 9.61 10.07
N SER A 78 0.48 9.57 11.24
CA SER A 78 -0.70 8.74 11.50
C SER A 78 -1.91 9.22 10.71
N HIS A 79 -2.09 10.54 10.52
CA HIS A 79 -3.15 11.07 9.64
C HIS A 79 -3.07 10.50 8.22
N LEU A 80 -1.85 10.45 7.68
CA LEU A 80 -1.59 10.00 6.31
C LEU A 80 -1.74 8.49 6.15
N LEU A 81 -1.24 7.72 7.13
CA LEU A 81 -1.36 6.27 7.15
C LEU A 81 -2.82 5.84 7.27
N ARG A 82 -3.60 6.52 8.12
CA ARG A 82 -5.01 6.22 8.37
C ARG A 82 -5.98 6.84 7.36
N ASP A 83 -5.47 7.54 6.34
CA ASP A 83 -6.27 8.21 5.29
C ASP A 83 -7.39 9.09 5.88
N HIS A 84 -7.10 9.83 6.96
CA HIS A 84 -8.07 10.76 7.56
C HIS A 84 -8.71 11.75 6.57
N PRO A 85 -7.98 12.36 5.61
CA PRO A 85 -8.62 13.27 4.65
C PRO A 85 -9.59 12.53 3.72
N GLY A 86 -9.19 11.36 3.18
CA GLY A 86 -10.06 10.56 2.32
C GLY A 86 -11.28 9.99 3.05
N ARG A 87 -11.11 9.52 4.28
CA ARG A 87 -12.19 9.11 5.19
C ARG A 87 -13.13 10.26 5.50
N GLY A 88 -12.58 11.43 5.82
CA GLY A 88 -13.33 12.66 6.12
C GLY A 88 -14.17 13.10 4.92
N ASP A 89 -13.60 13.08 3.72
CA ASP A 89 -14.30 13.40 2.46
C ASP A 89 -15.48 12.45 2.17
N ARG A 90 -15.32 11.15 2.46
CA ARG A 90 -16.43 10.17 2.34
C ARG A 90 -17.58 10.53 3.29
N VAL A 91 -17.28 10.79 4.56
CA VAL A 91 -18.29 11.21 5.55
C VAL A 91 -18.94 12.53 5.16
N ALA A 92 -18.14 13.49 4.67
CA ALA A 92 -18.63 14.79 4.24
C ALA A 92 -19.65 14.66 3.11
N ARG A 93 -19.32 13.84 2.10
CA ARG A 93 -20.19 13.56 0.95
C ARG A 93 -21.48 12.86 1.35
N GLU A 94 -21.37 11.81 2.18
CA GLU A 94 -22.53 11.03 2.63
C GLU A 94 -23.53 11.84 3.46
N ARG A 95 -23.03 12.79 4.26
CA ARG A 95 -23.84 13.57 5.22
C ARG A 95 -24.08 15.02 4.81
N GLY A 96 -23.62 15.43 3.62
CA GLY A 96 -23.73 16.81 3.14
C GLY A 96 -23.01 17.84 4.02
N LEU A 97 -21.92 17.44 4.68
CA LEU A 97 -21.15 18.32 5.57
C LEU A 97 -20.22 19.20 4.73
N THR A 98 -20.27 20.51 4.97
CA THR A 98 -19.47 21.49 4.21
C THR A 98 -18.96 22.61 5.11
N GLY A 99 -17.91 23.28 4.65
CA GLY A 99 -17.35 24.46 5.32
C GLY A 99 -16.24 24.17 6.33
N PRO A 100 -15.54 25.22 6.79
CA PRO A 100 -14.34 25.10 7.62
C PRO A 100 -14.61 24.53 9.01
N GLY A 101 -15.80 24.77 9.58
CA GLY A 101 -16.18 24.20 10.87
C GLY A 101 -16.25 22.67 10.85
N GLU A 102 -16.80 22.08 9.78
CA GLU A 102 -16.86 20.63 9.65
C GLU A 102 -15.47 20.02 9.40
N ARG A 103 -14.58 20.75 8.73
CA ARG A 103 -13.18 20.33 8.51
C ARG A 103 -12.38 20.35 9.81
N LEU A 104 -12.52 21.42 10.61
CA LEU A 104 -11.98 21.45 11.97
C LEU A 104 -12.54 20.30 12.83
N ARG A 105 -13.84 20.00 12.72
CA ARG A 105 -14.46 18.89 13.45
C ARG A 105 -13.88 17.53 13.05
N MET A 106 -13.55 17.34 11.77
CA MET A 106 -12.85 16.17 11.25
C MET A 106 -11.42 16.09 11.76
N ASN A 107 -10.67 17.21 11.77
CA ASN A 107 -9.34 17.28 12.37
C ASN A 107 -9.37 16.88 13.85
N ILE A 108 -10.27 17.47 14.65
CA ILE A 108 -10.44 17.11 16.07
C ILE A 108 -10.72 15.61 16.21
N ALA A 109 -11.69 15.06 15.48
CA ALA A 109 -12.04 13.65 15.57
C ALA A 109 -10.88 12.71 15.15
N ALA A 110 -10.09 13.12 14.16
CA ALA A 110 -8.89 12.41 13.72
C ALA A 110 -7.79 12.43 14.79
N ASP A 111 -7.60 13.57 15.47
CA ASP A 111 -6.66 13.71 16.58
C ASP A 111 -7.09 12.83 17.76
N LEU A 112 -8.40 12.72 18.05
CA LEU A 112 -8.91 11.82 19.09
C LEU A 112 -8.56 10.35 18.80
N GLU A 113 -8.74 9.90 17.55
CA GLU A 113 -8.39 8.54 17.10
C GLU A 113 -6.87 8.28 17.17
N ILE A 114 -6.03 9.32 17.05
CA ILE A 114 -4.57 9.17 17.11
C ILE A 114 -4.07 9.23 18.55
N ASN A 115 -4.53 10.22 19.31
CA ASN A 115 -3.94 10.57 20.59
C ASN A 115 -4.34 9.63 21.73
N ASP A 116 -5.32 8.76 21.51
CA ASP A 116 -5.71 7.73 22.48
C ASP A 116 -4.67 6.59 22.60
N ASP A 117 -3.90 6.29 21.54
CA ASP A 117 -2.96 5.17 21.51
C ASP A 117 -1.53 5.49 21.02
N VAL A 118 -1.27 6.73 20.59
CA VAL A 118 0.05 7.10 20.02
C VAL A 118 1.15 7.29 21.07
N PHE A 119 0.82 7.86 22.23
CA PHE A 119 1.79 8.24 23.27
C PHE A 119 2.06 7.10 24.28
N GLY A 120 3.06 7.29 25.15
CA GLY A 120 3.52 6.24 26.07
C GLY A 120 4.56 5.31 25.43
N ASP A 121 5.03 4.33 26.20
CA ASP A 121 6.07 3.36 25.77
C ASP A 121 7.28 4.01 25.07
N GLY A 122 7.77 5.13 25.64
CA GLY A 122 8.93 5.86 25.13
C GLY A 122 8.64 7.07 24.24
N LEU A 123 7.37 7.36 23.93
CA LEU A 123 6.94 8.61 23.31
C LEU A 123 6.29 9.53 24.36
N ALA A 124 6.84 10.74 24.51
CA ALA A 124 6.26 11.77 25.35
C ALA A 124 4.97 12.31 24.71
N ARG A 125 4.00 12.65 25.55
CA ARG A 125 2.79 13.35 25.13
C ARG A 125 3.09 14.86 25.09
N PRO A 126 2.98 15.52 23.92
CA PRO A 126 3.17 16.96 23.82
C PRO A 126 2.10 17.73 24.60
N ASP A 127 2.50 18.89 25.12
CA ASP A 127 1.55 19.85 25.70
C ASP A 127 0.52 20.29 24.63
N GLY A 128 -0.77 20.19 24.98
CA GLY A 128 -1.88 20.53 24.09
C GLY A 128 -2.41 19.39 23.22
N ALA A 129 -1.84 18.18 23.32
CA ALA A 129 -2.42 17.00 22.67
C ALA A 129 -3.81 16.69 23.23
N VAL A 130 -4.82 16.59 22.36
CA VAL A 130 -6.22 16.36 22.72
C VAL A 130 -6.54 14.88 22.72
N ASP A 131 -7.18 14.37 23.76
CA ASP A 131 -7.66 12.97 23.85
C ASP A 131 -9.19 12.92 24.02
N PRO A 132 -9.82 11.74 23.84
CA PRO A 132 -11.27 11.59 23.97
C PRO A 132 -11.83 12.04 25.32
N GLY A 133 -11.05 11.87 26.40
CA GLY A 133 -11.39 12.28 27.76
C GLY A 133 -11.66 13.78 27.90
N HIS A 134 -11.01 14.64 27.10
CA HIS A 134 -11.26 16.10 27.08
C HIS A 134 -12.70 16.46 26.74
N LEU A 135 -13.37 15.62 25.95
CA LEU A 135 -14.77 15.81 25.55
C LEU A 135 -15.74 14.89 26.31
N GLY A 136 -15.23 14.06 27.23
CA GLY A 136 -16.00 13.03 27.93
C GLY A 136 -16.44 11.89 27.01
N LEU A 137 -15.64 11.58 25.99
CA LEU A 137 -15.88 10.53 25.01
C LEU A 137 -15.07 9.27 25.36
N PRO A 138 -15.53 8.07 24.97
CA PRO A 138 -14.78 6.83 25.16
C PRO A 138 -13.52 6.80 24.29
N GLU A 139 -12.47 6.11 24.75
CA GLU A 139 -11.25 5.85 23.98
C GLU A 139 -11.43 4.67 23.00
N GLY A 140 -10.58 4.58 21.98
CA GLY A 140 -10.49 3.44 21.08
C GLY A 140 -11.47 3.42 19.92
N GLU A 141 -12.13 4.54 19.62
CA GLU A 141 -13.07 4.68 18.51
C GLU A 141 -12.43 5.28 17.26
N LEU A 142 -13.09 5.10 16.12
CA LEU A 142 -12.67 5.69 14.86
C LEU A 142 -13.17 7.14 14.74
N MET A 143 -12.49 7.95 13.94
CA MET A 143 -12.86 9.32 13.60
C MET A 143 -14.35 9.44 13.22
N GLU A 144 -14.88 8.52 12.41
CA GLU A 144 -16.28 8.54 11.98
C GLU A 144 -17.28 8.33 13.12
N ASP A 145 -16.88 7.58 14.15
CA ASP A 145 -17.66 7.35 15.37
C ASP A 145 -17.63 8.57 16.28
N TYR A 146 -16.45 9.18 16.47
CA TYR A 146 -16.35 10.46 17.18
C TYR A 146 -17.16 11.56 16.50
N LEU A 147 -17.15 11.62 15.16
CA LEU A 147 -17.98 12.55 14.39
C LEU A 147 -19.49 12.37 14.61
N ARG A 148 -19.96 11.23 15.14
CA ARG A 148 -21.37 11.06 15.52
C ARG A 148 -21.70 11.65 16.88
N GLN A 149 -20.71 11.78 17.77
CA GLN A 149 -20.91 12.02 19.19
C GLN A 149 -20.75 13.48 19.62
N PHE A 150 -20.07 14.31 18.82
CA PHE A 150 -19.94 15.73 19.14
C PHE A 150 -20.20 16.67 17.94
N ARG A 151 -20.46 17.93 18.29
CA ARG A 151 -20.55 19.09 17.39
C ARG A 151 -19.67 20.19 17.93
N LEU A 152 -19.26 21.11 17.05
CA LEU A 152 -18.54 22.29 17.51
C LEU A 152 -19.44 23.13 18.43
N GLY A 153 -18.89 23.59 19.55
CA GLY A 153 -19.64 24.34 20.55
C GLY A 153 -18.76 24.78 21.72
N PRO A 154 -19.36 25.13 22.87
CA PRO A 154 -18.62 25.63 24.02
C PRO A 154 -17.49 24.71 24.51
N ARG A 155 -17.68 23.38 24.43
CA ARG A 155 -16.67 22.39 24.86
C ARG A 155 -15.50 22.23 23.89
N THR A 156 -15.63 22.66 22.64
CA THR A 156 -14.57 22.57 21.62
C THR A 156 -14.01 23.95 21.25
N ARG A 157 -14.41 25.02 21.95
CA ARG A 157 -13.97 26.38 21.64
C ARG A 157 -12.47 26.53 21.74
N ASP A 158 -11.88 25.94 22.78
CA ASP A 158 -10.44 26.00 23.04
C ASP A 158 -9.63 25.09 22.11
N LEU A 159 -10.29 24.36 21.20
CA LEU A 159 -9.68 23.50 20.18
C LEU A 159 -9.65 24.16 18.79
N ALA A 160 -10.16 25.38 18.66
CA ALA A 160 -10.25 26.07 17.37
C ALA A 160 -8.88 26.44 16.75
N TRP A 161 -7.79 26.30 17.52
CA TRP A 161 -6.43 26.53 17.06
C TRP A 161 -5.81 25.32 16.34
N LEU A 162 -6.42 24.13 16.47
CA LEU A 162 -5.88 22.90 15.88
C LEU A 162 -5.89 22.99 14.35
N ASP A 163 -4.73 22.67 13.77
CA ASP A 163 -4.54 22.59 12.32
C ASP A 163 -3.39 21.62 12.00
N CYS A 164 -3.69 20.33 11.91
CA CYS A 164 -2.73 19.30 11.45
C CYS A 164 -2.62 19.26 9.92
N GLY A 165 -3.23 20.22 9.22
CA GLY A 165 -3.12 20.41 7.79
C GLY A 165 -4.15 19.68 6.93
N SER A 166 -4.05 19.93 5.62
CA SER A 166 -4.95 19.34 4.62
C SER A 166 -4.81 17.82 4.51
N GLY A 167 -3.67 17.27 4.92
CA GLY A 167 -3.41 15.84 5.07
C GLY A 167 -4.11 15.20 6.28
N ALA A 168 -4.75 16.00 7.13
CA ALA A 168 -5.58 15.53 8.24
C ALA A 168 -7.08 15.73 7.96
N ASP A 169 -7.49 16.89 7.43
CA ASP A 169 -8.91 17.27 7.30
C ASP A 169 -9.43 17.38 5.87
N GLY A 170 -8.56 17.34 4.86
CA GLY A 170 -8.90 17.48 3.44
C GLY A 170 -9.17 18.90 2.96
N LEU A 171 -8.98 19.93 3.80
CA LEU A 171 -9.16 21.33 3.40
C LEU A 171 -7.81 21.96 3.04
N ALA A 172 -7.62 22.31 1.77
CA ALA A 172 -6.39 22.96 1.30
C ALA A 172 -6.13 24.29 2.02
N ARG A 173 -4.88 24.53 2.39
CA ARG A 173 -4.39 25.75 3.01
C ARG A 173 -3.53 26.56 2.03
N GLY A 174 -3.39 27.86 2.26
CA GLY A 174 -2.54 28.71 1.41
C GLY A 174 -1.05 28.41 1.47
N TRP A 175 -0.61 27.60 2.44
CA TRP A 175 0.77 27.12 2.57
C TRP A 175 0.97 25.74 1.93
N ASP A 176 -0.08 25.06 1.46
CA ASP A 176 0.05 23.80 0.73
C ASP A 176 0.71 24.04 -0.63
N LEU A 177 1.76 23.28 -0.92
CA LEU A 177 2.43 23.32 -2.23
C LEU A 177 1.60 22.65 -3.35
N GLY A 178 0.55 21.91 -2.99
CA GLY A 178 -0.36 21.26 -3.93
C GLY A 178 0.26 20.10 -4.71
N PRO A 179 -0.44 19.59 -5.74
CA PRO A 179 0.00 18.42 -6.52
C PRO A 179 1.25 18.71 -7.36
N ASP A 180 1.38 19.92 -7.91
CA ASP A 180 2.52 20.32 -8.75
C ASP A 180 3.72 20.81 -7.93
N GLY A 181 3.59 20.82 -6.60
CA GLY A 181 4.65 21.20 -5.68
C GLY A 181 5.83 20.22 -5.70
N ALA A 182 7.03 20.73 -5.43
CA ALA A 182 8.22 19.88 -5.35
C ALA A 182 8.10 18.83 -4.23
N HIS A 183 8.75 17.67 -4.42
CA HIS A 183 8.95 16.63 -3.40
C HIS A 183 7.68 16.02 -2.78
N GLY A 184 6.53 16.14 -3.45
CA GLY A 184 5.33 15.40 -3.07
C GLY A 184 5.41 13.95 -3.55
N LEU A 185 4.90 13.02 -2.75
CA LEU A 185 4.78 11.62 -3.16
C LEU A 185 3.60 11.44 -4.13
N THR A 186 3.80 10.59 -5.13
CA THR A 186 2.73 10.15 -6.04
C THR A 186 1.71 9.27 -5.30
N ALA A 187 0.55 8.99 -5.92
CA ALA A 187 -0.41 8.06 -5.34
C ALA A 187 0.20 6.67 -5.07
N GLN A 188 0.97 6.17 -6.02
CA GLN A 188 1.63 4.86 -5.98
C GLN A 188 2.69 4.80 -4.88
N GLU A 189 3.47 5.86 -4.71
CA GLU A 189 4.47 5.94 -3.63
C GLU A 189 3.81 5.96 -2.25
N ARG A 190 2.71 6.71 -2.09
CA ARG A 190 1.94 6.75 -0.83
C ARG A 190 1.38 5.37 -0.48
N ASP A 191 0.82 4.67 -1.46
CA ASP A 191 0.27 3.32 -1.26
C ASP A 191 1.39 2.30 -0.99
N ALA A 192 2.54 2.42 -1.65
CA ALA A 192 3.72 1.61 -1.36
C ALA A 192 4.23 1.83 0.08
N VAL A 193 4.20 3.07 0.58
CA VAL A 193 4.58 3.36 1.98
C VAL A 193 3.58 2.72 2.95
N ARG A 194 2.27 2.90 2.75
CA ARG A 194 1.24 2.24 3.57
C ARG A 194 1.39 0.72 3.57
N PHE A 195 1.67 0.14 2.40
CA PHE A 195 1.95 -1.29 2.23
C PHE A 195 3.15 -1.75 3.02
N ARG A 196 4.29 -1.06 2.91
CA ARG A 196 5.48 -1.45 3.66
C ARG A 196 5.31 -1.32 5.16
N VAL A 197 4.55 -0.34 5.64
CA VAL A 197 4.23 -0.22 7.06
C VAL A 197 3.38 -1.40 7.53
N ALA A 198 2.28 -1.73 6.83
CA ALA A 198 1.42 -2.82 7.28
C ALA A 198 2.08 -4.20 7.14
N GLU A 199 2.84 -4.47 6.07
CA GLU A 199 3.65 -5.69 5.97
C GLU A 199 4.68 -5.76 7.11
N GLY A 200 5.26 -4.61 7.49
CA GLY A 200 6.16 -4.52 8.64
C GLY A 200 5.49 -4.91 9.95
N ILE A 201 4.27 -4.41 10.17
CA ILE A 201 3.43 -4.77 11.33
C ILE A 201 3.06 -6.26 11.30
N ALA A 202 2.60 -6.78 10.15
CA ALA A 202 2.17 -8.16 10.01
C ALA A 202 3.33 -9.17 10.16
N ALA A 203 4.51 -8.84 9.63
CA ALA A 203 5.69 -9.71 9.70
C ALA A 203 6.31 -9.74 11.11
N ARG A 204 6.17 -8.66 11.89
CA ARG A 204 6.75 -8.52 13.22
C ARG A 204 5.75 -7.82 14.17
N PRO A 205 4.63 -8.48 14.50
CA PRO A 205 3.58 -7.84 15.30
C PRO A 205 4.09 -7.36 16.65
N GLY A 206 5.02 -8.10 17.28
CA GLY A 206 5.85 -7.62 18.40
C GLY A 206 5.09 -6.79 19.44
N THR A 207 5.60 -5.59 19.71
CA THR A 207 5.04 -4.58 20.64
C THR A 207 4.08 -3.61 19.94
N THR A 208 3.51 -3.96 18.79
CA THR A 208 2.62 -3.05 18.03
C THR A 208 1.26 -2.94 18.73
N PRO A 209 0.75 -1.72 18.99
CA PRO A 209 -0.56 -1.50 19.58
C PRO A 209 -1.69 -2.20 18.81
N ALA A 210 -2.77 -2.54 19.51
CA ALA A 210 -3.91 -3.25 18.90
C ALA A 210 -4.57 -2.45 17.77
N GLY A 211 -4.67 -1.12 17.89
CA GLY A 211 -5.19 -0.23 16.85
C GLY A 211 -4.39 -0.34 15.55
N TRP A 212 -3.07 -0.28 15.64
CA TRP A 212 -2.16 -0.44 14.49
C TRP A 212 -2.20 -1.83 13.86
N ARG A 213 -2.45 -2.89 14.64
CA ARG A 213 -2.65 -4.24 14.11
C ARG A 213 -3.94 -4.35 13.31
N ARG A 214 -5.05 -3.83 13.84
CA ARG A 214 -6.34 -3.75 13.10
C ARG A 214 -6.20 -2.91 11.84
N TRP A 215 -5.59 -1.73 11.95
CA TRP A 215 -5.29 -0.90 10.80
C TRP A 215 -4.46 -1.66 9.76
N ALA A 216 -3.45 -2.45 10.16
CA ALA A 216 -2.64 -3.21 9.20
C ALA A 216 -3.43 -4.33 8.50
N GLU A 217 -4.37 -4.96 9.20
CA GLU A 217 -5.31 -5.95 8.65
C GLU A 217 -6.28 -5.30 7.67
N GLU A 218 -6.81 -4.12 8.00
CA GLU A 218 -7.82 -3.38 7.21
C GLU A 218 -7.21 -2.58 6.05
N ALA A 219 -6.01 -2.01 6.25
CA ALA A 219 -5.27 -1.25 5.25
C ALA A 219 -5.00 -2.08 4.00
N PHE A 220 -5.03 -3.41 4.13
CA PHE A 220 -4.91 -4.34 3.01
C PHE A 220 -6.17 -5.13 2.65
N HIS A 221 -7.30 -4.90 3.32
CA HIS A 221 -8.53 -5.63 3.03
C HIS A 221 -9.83 -4.92 3.49
N PRO A 222 -10.77 -4.72 2.56
CA PRO A 222 -11.95 -5.56 2.49
C PRO A 222 -11.49 -6.98 2.04
N PRO A 223 -11.93 -8.08 2.66
CA PRO A 223 -11.67 -9.43 2.15
C PRO A 223 -12.32 -9.55 0.77
N GLN A 224 -11.52 -9.33 -0.25
CA GLN A 224 -11.96 -9.41 -1.63
C GLN A 224 -12.04 -10.89 -2.04
N PRO A 225 -13.23 -11.45 -2.30
CA PRO A 225 -13.40 -12.89 -2.56
C PRO A 225 -12.59 -13.40 -3.76
N TRP A 226 -12.25 -12.50 -4.68
CA TRP A 226 -11.40 -12.82 -5.81
C TRP A 226 -9.95 -13.15 -5.43
N ARG A 227 -9.42 -12.70 -4.27
CA ARG A 227 -8.08 -13.08 -3.79
C ARG A 227 -8.01 -14.54 -3.37
N GLU A 228 -9.09 -15.04 -2.77
CA GLU A 228 -9.23 -16.47 -2.46
C GLU A 228 -9.36 -17.29 -3.74
N LEU A 229 -10.14 -16.80 -4.72
CA LEU A 229 -10.32 -17.45 -6.02
C LEU A 229 -9.02 -17.45 -6.86
N LEU A 230 -8.28 -16.34 -6.89
CA LEU A 230 -7.01 -16.22 -7.59
C LEU A 230 -5.94 -17.06 -6.88
N GLY A 231 -5.86 -16.99 -5.55
CA GLY A 231 -5.00 -17.84 -4.74
C GLY A 231 -5.32 -19.33 -4.93
N ALA A 232 -6.59 -19.71 -4.97
CA ALA A 232 -7.02 -21.09 -5.24
C ALA A 232 -6.72 -21.51 -6.68
N ALA A 233 -6.86 -20.61 -7.66
CA ALA A 233 -6.50 -20.85 -9.04
C ALA A 233 -4.99 -21.08 -9.20
N VAL A 234 -4.18 -20.24 -8.56
CA VAL A 234 -2.71 -20.37 -8.54
C VAL A 234 -2.30 -21.64 -7.80
N ARG A 235 -2.84 -21.94 -6.61
CA ARG A 235 -2.58 -23.19 -5.88
C ARG A 235 -3.00 -24.43 -6.67
N SER A 236 -4.13 -24.38 -7.36
CA SER A 236 -4.61 -25.46 -8.21
C SER A 236 -3.69 -25.67 -9.43
N ALA A 237 -3.19 -24.59 -10.03
CA ALA A 237 -2.23 -24.67 -11.14
C ALA A 237 -0.85 -25.15 -10.66
N ALA A 238 -0.45 -24.74 -9.46
CA ALA A 238 0.79 -25.09 -8.77
C ALA A 238 0.87 -26.55 -8.29
N SER A 239 -0.26 -27.12 -7.84
CA SER A 239 -0.34 -28.47 -7.29
C SER A 239 -0.88 -29.50 -8.29
N ALA A 240 -0.97 -29.15 -9.58
CA ALA A 240 -1.44 -30.05 -10.62
C ALA A 240 -0.38 -31.12 -10.95
N PRO A 241 -0.77 -32.33 -11.39
CA PRO A 241 0.16 -33.39 -11.79
C PRO A 241 1.20 -32.89 -12.80
N GLY A 242 2.48 -33.17 -12.55
CA GLY A 242 3.61 -32.70 -13.36
C GLY A 242 4.18 -31.34 -12.97
N VAL A 243 3.61 -30.66 -11.96
CA VAL A 243 4.16 -29.44 -11.36
C VAL A 243 4.52 -29.73 -9.91
N GLY A 244 5.80 -29.69 -9.58
CA GLY A 244 6.28 -29.71 -8.21
C GLY A 244 6.22 -31.03 -7.44
N GLU A 245 5.68 -32.09 -8.02
CA GLU A 245 5.69 -33.45 -7.47
C GLU A 245 6.21 -34.43 -8.53
N ASP A 246 7.53 -34.50 -8.66
CA ASP A 246 8.21 -35.49 -9.50
C ASP A 246 9.02 -36.46 -8.63
N TYR A 247 8.98 -37.73 -9.03
CA TYR A 247 9.89 -38.73 -8.47
C TYR A 247 11.29 -38.46 -8.99
N THR A 248 12.21 -38.13 -8.08
CA THR A 248 13.61 -37.95 -8.43
C THR A 248 14.39 -39.22 -8.11
N TYR A 249 15.13 -39.73 -9.09
CA TYR A 249 16.11 -40.82 -8.93
C TYR A 249 17.49 -40.28 -8.52
N GLY A 250 17.49 -39.34 -7.56
CA GLY A 250 18.70 -38.75 -7.03
C GLY A 250 19.48 -39.75 -6.17
N ARG A 251 20.81 -39.60 -6.10
CA ARG A 251 21.67 -40.45 -5.26
C ARG A 251 21.13 -40.48 -3.82
N PRO A 252 20.76 -41.66 -3.27
CA PRO A 252 20.21 -41.76 -1.92
C PRO A 252 21.17 -41.19 -0.87
N SER A 253 20.61 -40.73 0.24
CA SER A 253 21.43 -40.38 1.41
C SER A 253 22.26 -41.61 1.81
N ARG A 254 23.54 -41.42 2.11
CA ARG A 254 24.43 -42.51 2.57
C ARG A 254 23.96 -43.16 3.88
N ARG A 255 22.96 -42.58 4.56
CA ARG A 255 22.34 -43.08 5.80
C ARG A 255 21.06 -43.91 5.56
N SER A 256 20.67 -44.17 4.32
CA SER A 256 19.55 -45.08 4.01
C SER A 256 19.98 -46.52 4.27
N ALA A 257 19.61 -47.07 5.42
CA ALA A 257 20.03 -48.39 5.90
C ALA A 257 19.27 -49.57 5.25
N GLY A 258 18.22 -49.31 4.48
CA GLY A 258 17.25 -50.35 4.09
C GLY A 258 17.59 -51.15 2.83
N VAL A 259 18.29 -50.58 1.83
CA VAL A 259 18.54 -51.25 0.54
C VAL A 259 19.87 -50.79 -0.10
N PRO A 260 20.99 -51.50 0.11
CA PRO A 260 22.26 -51.20 -0.54
C PRO A 260 22.17 -51.41 -2.07
N GLY A 261 22.59 -50.43 -2.87
CA GLY A 261 22.74 -50.56 -4.32
C GLY A 261 21.50 -50.24 -5.18
N ALA A 262 20.34 -49.97 -4.58
CA ALA A 262 19.14 -49.55 -5.29
C ALA A 262 18.89 -48.04 -5.17
N ILE A 263 18.60 -47.36 -6.29
CA ILE A 263 18.11 -45.98 -6.29
C ILE A 263 16.59 -46.04 -6.24
N LEU A 264 16.03 -45.82 -5.05
CA LEU A 264 14.57 -45.74 -4.87
C LEU A 264 14.06 -44.35 -5.29
N PRO A 265 12.89 -44.28 -5.94
CA PRO A 265 12.28 -42.99 -6.27
C PRO A 265 11.98 -42.22 -4.98
N SER A 266 12.48 -40.99 -4.89
CA SER A 266 12.18 -40.09 -3.77
C SER A 266 11.27 -38.97 -4.25
N LEU A 267 10.13 -38.80 -3.57
CA LEU A 267 9.23 -37.68 -3.83
C LEU A 267 9.91 -36.42 -3.32
N ARG A 268 10.38 -35.56 -4.23
CA ARG A 268 10.88 -34.23 -3.89
C ARG A 268 9.84 -33.21 -4.31
N ARG A 269 9.38 -32.43 -3.33
CA ARG A 269 8.55 -31.27 -3.60
C ARG A 269 9.44 -30.13 -4.10
N THR A 270 9.32 -29.78 -5.39
CA THR A 270 9.90 -28.56 -5.93
C THR A 270 8.80 -27.51 -6.03
N PRO A 271 8.86 -26.40 -5.29
CA PRO A 271 7.82 -25.39 -5.37
C PRO A 271 7.75 -24.79 -6.78
N PRO A 272 6.55 -24.51 -7.30
CA PRO A 272 6.34 -24.07 -8.68
C PRO A 272 6.89 -22.67 -8.91
N ARG A 273 7.36 -22.42 -10.12
CA ARG A 273 7.79 -21.11 -10.59
C ARG A 273 6.63 -20.38 -11.23
N VAL A 274 6.37 -19.17 -10.76
CA VAL A 274 5.27 -18.33 -11.21
C VAL A 274 5.83 -17.07 -11.87
N CYS A 275 5.30 -16.76 -13.05
CA CYS A 275 5.60 -15.54 -13.76
C CYS A 275 4.35 -14.66 -13.82
N VAL A 276 4.39 -13.48 -13.20
CA VAL A 276 3.28 -12.52 -13.23
C VAL A 276 3.51 -11.50 -14.32
N VAL A 277 2.60 -11.43 -15.29
CA VAL A 277 2.56 -10.40 -16.33
C VAL A 277 1.53 -9.36 -15.90
N ILE A 278 1.97 -8.11 -15.76
CA ILE A 278 1.11 -6.99 -15.37
C ILE A 278 0.89 -6.13 -16.60
N ASP A 279 -0.36 -5.93 -16.97
CA ASP A 279 -0.76 -4.96 -17.98
C ASP A 279 -0.56 -3.54 -17.43
N THR A 280 0.23 -2.74 -18.15
CA THR A 280 0.57 -1.36 -17.78
C THR A 280 0.18 -0.37 -18.87
N SER A 281 -0.80 -0.72 -19.70
CA SER A 281 -1.34 0.16 -20.73
C SER A 281 -2.13 1.32 -20.16
N GLY A 282 -2.39 2.32 -21.00
CA GLY A 282 -3.15 3.51 -20.61
C GLY A 282 -4.60 3.22 -20.17
N SER A 283 -5.16 2.06 -20.51
CA SER A 283 -6.51 1.68 -20.08
C SER A 283 -6.57 1.19 -18.63
N VAL A 284 -5.44 0.76 -18.05
CA VAL A 284 -5.34 0.28 -16.66
C VAL A 284 -5.13 1.47 -15.73
N SER A 285 -6.05 1.64 -14.78
CA SER A 285 -5.99 2.72 -13.79
C SER A 285 -4.94 2.46 -12.71
N ASP A 286 -4.50 3.54 -12.06
CA ASP A 286 -3.57 3.48 -10.93
C ASP A 286 -4.08 2.59 -9.78
N ALA A 287 -5.39 2.55 -9.55
CA ALA A 287 -6.00 1.71 -8.53
C ALA A 287 -5.94 0.21 -8.88
N GLU A 288 -6.15 -0.13 -10.15
CA GLU A 288 -6.01 -1.52 -10.65
C GLU A 288 -4.54 -1.97 -10.61
N LEU A 289 -3.62 -1.06 -10.92
CA LEU A 289 -2.20 -1.32 -10.85
C LEU A 289 -1.71 -1.51 -9.41
N GLY A 290 -2.19 -0.69 -8.47
CA GLY A 290 -1.96 -0.87 -7.04
C GLY A 290 -2.50 -2.23 -6.55
N SER A 291 -3.70 -2.61 -6.97
CA SER A 291 -4.28 -3.94 -6.72
C SER A 291 -3.41 -5.06 -7.29
N ALA A 292 -2.87 -4.90 -8.51
CA ALA A 292 -2.01 -5.88 -9.15
C ALA A 292 -0.73 -6.16 -8.35
N LEU A 293 -0.11 -5.13 -7.78
CA LEU A 293 1.07 -5.26 -6.92
C LEU A 293 0.77 -6.05 -5.63
N LEU A 294 -0.41 -5.85 -5.04
CA LEU A 294 -0.86 -6.63 -3.88
C LEU A 294 -1.02 -8.11 -4.19
N GLU A 295 -1.43 -8.43 -5.42
CA GLU A 295 -1.58 -9.81 -5.87
C GLU A 295 -0.24 -10.49 -6.11
N VAL A 296 0.74 -9.79 -6.65
CA VAL A 296 2.11 -10.31 -6.74
C VAL A 296 2.62 -10.72 -5.37
N ALA A 297 2.40 -9.89 -4.35
CA ALA A 297 2.82 -10.20 -2.97
C ALA A 297 2.08 -11.42 -2.40
N ALA A 298 0.77 -11.51 -2.63
CA ALA A 298 -0.04 -12.66 -2.21
C ALA A 298 0.38 -13.97 -2.91
N ILE A 299 0.64 -13.92 -4.22
CA ILE A 299 1.14 -15.03 -5.02
C ILE A 299 2.50 -15.49 -4.48
N SER A 300 3.41 -14.57 -4.19
CA SER A 300 4.73 -14.87 -3.61
C SER A 300 4.64 -15.63 -2.29
N ARG A 301 3.70 -15.23 -1.41
CA ARG A 301 3.41 -15.99 -0.18
C ARG A 301 2.84 -17.37 -0.47
N ALA A 302 1.90 -17.48 -1.40
CA ALA A 302 1.23 -18.74 -1.74
C ALA A 302 2.19 -19.80 -2.32
N VAL A 303 3.26 -19.39 -3.00
CA VAL A 303 4.26 -20.30 -3.61
C VAL A 303 5.44 -20.63 -2.70
N GLY A 304 5.35 -20.31 -1.40
CA GLY A 304 6.34 -20.69 -0.40
C GLY A 304 7.36 -19.60 -0.06
N GLY A 305 7.11 -18.33 -0.44
CA GLY A 305 7.86 -17.15 0.02
C GLY A 305 9.31 -17.06 -0.45
N ARG A 306 9.74 -17.97 -1.33
CA ARG A 306 11.09 -17.99 -1.89
C ARG A 306 11.21 -17.05 -3.08
N ARG A 307 12.21 -16.17 -3.01
CA ARG A 307 12.44 -15.06 -3.95
C ARG A 307 12.77 -15.49 -5.38
N ASP A 308 13.26 -16.71 -5.57
CA ASP A 308 13.65 -17.26 -6.89
C ASP A 308 12.48 -17.90 -7.66
N LEU A 309 11.28 -17.90 -7.07
CA LEU A 309 10.11 -18.59 -7.63
C LEU A 309 9.08 -17.66 -8.26
N VAL A 310 9.17 -16.35 -8.04
CA VAL A 310 8.25 -15.38 -8.64
C VAL A 310 9.02 -14.35 -9.46
N SER A 311 8.62 -14.17 -10.73
CA SER A 311 9.13 -13.11 -11.61
C SER A 311 7.99 -12.21 -12.08
N VAL A 312 8.20 -10.90 -12.09
CA VAL A 312 7.21 -9.92 -12.57
C VAL A 312 7.66 -9.34 -13.91
N LEU A 313 6.74 -9.20 -14.87
CA LEU A 313 6.95 -8.55 -16.16
C LEU A 313 5.86 -7.51 -16.41
N PRO A 314 6.19 -6.21 -16.51
CA PRO A 314 5.26 -5.22 -17.04
C PRO A 314 5.09 -5.42 -18.55
N CYS A 315 3.88 -5.17 -19.06
CA CYS A 315 3.51 -5.32 -20.45
C CYS A 315 2.80 -4.05 -20.95
N ASP A 316 3.50 -3.25 -21.74
CA ASP A 316 2.99 -2.08 -22.47
C ASP A 316 3.71 -2.00 -23.84
N ALA A 317 3.00 -1.57 -24.89
CA ALA A 317 3.54 -1.35 -26.22
C ALA A 317 4.63 -0.24 -26.26
N ALA A 318 4.61 0.73 -25.35
CA ALA A 318 5.65 1.77 -25.27
C ALA A 318 6.89 1.32 -24.48
N ALA A 319 6.75 0.39 -23.54
CA ALA A 319 7.82 -0.10 -22.68
C ALA A 319 8.70 -1.14 -23.40
N ARG A 320 9.69 -0.69 -24.18
CA ARG A 320 10.67 -1.55 -24.88
C ARG A 320 11.59 -2.38 -23.95
N VAL A 321 11.40 -2.37 -22.62
CA VAL A 321 12.28 -3.08 -21.68
C VAL A 321 11.47 -3.77 -20.58
N ALA A 322 11.19 -5.06 -20.78
CA ALA A 322 10.70 -5.94 -19.71
C ALA A 322 11.87 -6.32 -18.78
N HIS A 323 11.94 -5.65 -17.63
CA HIS A 323 12.89 -5.97 -16.56
C HIS A 323 12.51 -7.29 -15.89
N GLN A 324 13.49 -8.18 -15.66
CA GLN A 324 13.31 -9.33 -14.78
C GLN A 324 13.41 -8.81 -13.35
N LEU A 325 12.26 -8.50 -12.75
CA LEU A 325 12.24 -7.94 -11.41
C LEU A 325 12.07 -9.05 -10.39
N CYS A 326 13.12 -9.26 -9.61
CA CYS A 326 13.12 -10.12 -8.43
C CYS A 326 12.54 -9.43 -7.19
N ARG A 327 11.94 -8.24 -7.36
CA ARG A 327 11.43 -7.37 -6.30
C ARG A 327 10.16 -6.68 -6.77
N ALA A 328 9.12 -6.66 -5.92
CA ALA A 328 7.99 -5.76 -6.09
C ALA A 328 8.40 -4.28 -5.91
N GLU A 329 9.54 -4.05 -5.24
CA GLU A 329 10.09 -2.74 -4.85
C GLU A 329 10.78 -1.99 -6.00
N ASP A 330 11.08 -2.65 -7.12
CA ASP A 330 11.86 -2.08 -8.24
C ASP A 330 11.08 -2.12 -9.56
N ILE A 331 9.74 -1.97 -9.54
CA ILE A 331 8.93 -1.99 -10.76
C ILE A 331 8.81 -0.57 -11.33
N PRO A 332 9.64 -0.16 -12.32
CA PRO A 332 9.33 1.02 -13.11
C PRO A 332 8.08 0.72 -13.94
N LEU A 333 6.94 1.13 -13.42
CA LEU A 333 5.65 1.10 -14.11
C LEU A 333 5.57 2.36 -14.97
N VAL A 334 6.45 2.46 -15.97
CA VAL A 334 6.36 3.48 -17.00
C VAL A 334 5.54 2.86 -18.12
N GLY A 335 4.28 3.25 -18.22
CA GLY A 335 3.41 2.81 -19.30
C GLY A 335 2.31 3.81 -19.63
N GLY A 336 1.76 3.68 -20.83
CA GLY A 336 0.74 4.58 -21.38
C GLY A 336 0.42 4.37 -22.87
N GLY A 337 0.91 3.29 -23.48
CA GLY A 337 0.52 2.85 -24.82
C GLY A 337 -0.59 1.80 -24.78
N GLY A 338 -0.80 1.12 -25.92
CA GLY A 338 -1.70 -0.05 -26.00
C GLY A 338 -1.09 -1.33 -25.40
N THR A 339 -1.92 -2.36 -25.18
CA THR A 339 -1.47 -3.67 -24.68
C THR A 339 -1.30 -4.68 -25.81
N ASP A 340 -0.18 -5.43 -25.82
CA ASP A 340 -0.08 -6.67 -26.61
C ASP A 340 0.46 -7.82 -25.75
N LEU A 341 -0.46 -8.54 -25.09
CA LEU A 341 -0.13 -9.69 -24.27
C LEU A 341 0.57 -10.82 -25.03
N ARG A 342 0.46 -10.91 -26.38
CA ARG A 342 1.23 -11.90 -27.14
C ARG A 342 2.73 -11.73 -26.91
N THR A 343 3.18 -10.47 -26.81
CA THR A 343 4.60 -10.15 -26.51
C THR A 343 4.96 -10.50 -25.07
N GLY A 344 4.07 -10.21 -24.11
CA GLY A 344 4.20 -10.55 -22.69
C GLY A 344 4.35 -12.06 -22.47
N PHE A 345 3.44 -12.87 -23.04
CA PHE A 345 3.53 -14.34 -23.01
C PHE A 345 4.80 -14.86 -23.66
N ALA A 346 5.16 -14.34 -24.84
CA ALA A 346 6.37 -14.78 -25.53
C ALA A 346 7.63 -14.49 -24.71
N ARG A 347 7.68 -13.37 -23.98
CA ARG A 347 8.80 -13.03 -23.08
C ARG A 347 8.80 -13.92 -21.83
N ALA A 348 7.65 -14.13 -21.20
CA ALA A 348 7.50 -15.02 -20.05
C ALA A 348 7.99 -16.45 -20.37
N LEU A 349 7.60 -16.99 -21.53
CA LEU A 349 7.98 -18.35 -21.97
C LEU A 349 9.46 -18.49 -22.38
N ARG A 350 10.12 -17.37 -22.74
CA ARG A 350 11.57 -17.34 -23.02
C ARG A 350 12.43 -17.20 -21.77
N SER A 351 11.84 -16.86 -20.63
CA SER A 351 12.58 -16.72 -19.37
C SER A 351 13.28 -18.03 -18.98
N ARG A 352 14.43 -17.90 -18.32
CA ARG A 352 15.17 -19.04 -17.77
C ARG A 352 15.45 -18.76 -16.29
N PRO A 353 14.97 -19.63 -15.38
CA PRO A 353 14.16 -20.82 -15.64
C PRO A 353 12.76 -20.52 -16.20
N ARG A 354 12.18 -21.45 -16.96
CA ARG A 354 10.81 -21.32 -17.47
C ARG A 354 9.79 -21.37 -16.33
N PRO A 355 8.68 -20.62 -16.41
CA PRO A 355 7.62 -20.67 -15.41
C PRO A 355 6.75 -21.91 -15.60
N ASP A 356 6.28 -22.46 -14.48
CA ASP A 356 5.27 -23.53 -14.43
C ASP A 356 3.86 -22.94 -14.55
N VAL A 357 3.67 -21.73 -14.01
CA VAL A 357 2.42 -20.97 -14.05
C VAL A 357 2.70 -19.53 -14.51
N VAL A 358 1.90 -19.03 -15.46
CA VAL A 358 1.82 -17.61 -15.79
C VAL A 358 0.54 -17.03 -15.22
N VAL A 359 0.64 -15.93 -14.48
CA VAL A 359 -0.49 -15.14 -14.01
C VAL A 359 -0.50 -13.84 -14.79
N VAL A 360 -1.62 -13.48 -15.41
CA VAL A 360 -1.77 -12.22 -16.13
C VAL A 360 -2.77 -11.35 -15.40
N LEU A 361 -2.45 -10.08 -15.18
CA LEU A 361 -3.35 -9.09 -14.59
C LEU A 361 -3.62 -8.02 -15.65
N THR A 362 -4.86 -7.92 -16.14
CA THR A 362 -5.24 -7.08 -17.30
C THR A 362 -6.72 -6.71 -17.25
N ASP A 363 -7.11 -5.64 -17.92
CA ASP A 363 -8.53 -5.30 -18.18
C ASP A 363 -9.13 -6.11 -19.34
N GLY A 364 -8.30 -6.87 -20.05
CA GLY A 364 -8.68 -7.76 -21.15
C GLY A 364 -8.72 -7.10 -22.52
N GLN A 365 -8.38 -5.81 -22.64
CA GLN A 365 -8.39 -5.08 -23.91
C GLN A 365 -7.07 -5.24 -24.67
N THR A 366 -6.81 -6.47 -25.11
CA THR A 366 -5.50 -6.86 -25.67
C THR A 366 -5.65 -8.03 -26.63
N PRO A 367 -4.83 -8.08 -27.70
CA PRO A 367 -4.66 -9.30 -28.48
C PRO A 367 -4.12 -10.45 -27.61
N TRP A 368 -4.77 -11.61 -27.68
CA TRP A 368 -4.35 -12.81 -26.95
C TRP A 368 -3.48 -13.74 -27.81
N PRO A 369 -2.63 -14.59 -27.20
CA PRO A 369 -1.94 -15.65 -27.94
C PRO A 369 -2.95 -16.65 -28.55
N THR A 370 -2.81 -16.93 -29.84
CA THR A 370 -3.66 -17.89 -30.56
C THR A 370 -3.40 -19.33 -30.14
N SER A 371 -2.17 -19.67 -29.78
CA SER A 371 -1.78 -21.00 -29.30
C SER A 371 -1.68 -21.04 -27.78
N ARG A 372 -2.20 -22.11 -27.17
CA ARG A 372 -2.06 -22.37 -25.73
C ARG A 372 -0.58 -22.41 -25.30
N PRO A 373 -0.17 -21.60 -24.29
CA PRO A 373 1.17 -21.66 -23.70
C PRO A 373 1.52 -23.04 -23.12
N SER A 374 2.82 -23.37 -23.04
CA SER A 374 3.28 -24.64 -22.43
C SER A 374 3.07 -24.71 -20.92
N CYS A 375 2.91 -23.56 -20.27
CA CYS A 375 2.66 -23.41 -18.84
C CYS A 375 1.16 -23.26 -18.57
N ARG A 376 0.77 -23.46 -17.31
CA ARG A 376 -0.61 -23.14 -16.89
C ARG A 376 -0.78 -21.62 -16.89
N THR A 377 -1.98 -21.15 -17.22
CA THR A 377 -2.27 -19.72 -17.25
C THR A 377 -3.48 -19.39 -16.40
N VAL A 378 -3.32 -18.39 -15.54
CA VAL A 378 -4.39 -17.76 -14.76
C VAL A 378 -4.49 -16.30 -15.20
N VAL A 379 -5.70 -15.81 -15.46
CA VAL A 379 -5.97 -14.43 -15.84
C VAL A 379 -6.79 -13.78 -14.73
N GLY A 380 -6.20 -12.79 -14.07
CA GLY A 380 -6.90 -11.83 -13.24
C GLY A 380 -7.45 -10.71 -14.11
N LEU A 381 -8.76 -10.72 -14.35
CA LEU A 381 -9.43 -9.78 -15.25
C LEU A 381 -10.05 -8.64 -14.46
N PHE A 382 -9.65 -7.39 -14.71
CA PHE A 382 -10.35 -6.22 -14.20
C PHE A 382 -11.63 -6.01 -15.01
N PRO A 383 -12.84 -6.17 -14.42
CA PRO A 383 -14.08 -6.12 -15.17
C PRO A 383 -14.34 -4.69 -15.64
N ARG A 384 -14.68 -4.55 -16.92
CA ARG A 384 -15.11 -3.29 -17.52
C ARG A 384 -16.59 -3.36 -17.90
N ALA A 385 -17.31 -2.27 -17.65
CA ALA A 385 -18.73 -2.17 -18.01
C ALA A 385 -18.93 -1.97 -19.52
N ARG A 386 -17.96 -1.35 -20.20
CA ARG A 386 -17.85 -1.22 -21.66
C ARG A 386 -16.38 -1.26 -22.06
N PRO A 387 -16.04 -1.88 -23.20
CA PRO A 387 -14.75 -1.67 -23.84
C PRO A 387 -14.58 -0.20 -24.22
N VAL A 388 -13.34 0.29 -24.24
CA VAL A 388 -13.00 1.67 -24.57
C VAL A 388 -11.84 1.64 -25.55
N ASP A 389 -12.10 2.04 -26.79
CA ASP A 389 -11.08 2.47 -27.75
C ASP A 389 -11.44 3.90 -28.16
N GLU A 390 -10.54 4.86 -27.93
CA GLU A 390 -10.78 6.27 -28.24
C GLU A 390 -10.86 6.53 -29.75
N GLU A 391 -10.34 5.61 -30.57
CA GLU A 391 -10.35 5.70 -32.03
C GLU A 391 -11.42 4.82 -32.70
N ASP A 392 -12.00 3.86 -31.97
CA ASP A 392 -13.04 2.95 -32.48
C ASP A 392 -14.22 2.77 -31.49
N PRO A 393 -15.34 3.50 -31.69
CA PRO A 393 -16.52 3.39 -30.83
C PRO A 393 -17.26 2.05 -30.95
N ASP A 394 -16.97 1.23 -31.97
CA ASP A 394 -17.53 -0.11 -32.17
C ASP A 394 -16.56 -1.23 -31.72
N TYR A 395 -15.45 -0.88 -31.06
CA TYR A 395 -14.44 -1.84 -30.60
C TYR A 395 -15.02 -2.90 -29.65
N VAL A 396 -14.79 -4.17 -30.02
CA VAL A 396 -15.10 -5.33 -29.18
C VAL A 396 -13.79 -6.08 -28.90
N PRO A 397 -13.32 -6.15 -27.65
CA PRO A 397 -12.09 -6.83 -27.30
C PRO A 397 -12.29 -8.34 -27.38
N ASP A 398 -11.21 -9.03 -27.75
CA ASP A 398 -11.18 -10.49 -27.73
C ASP A 398 -11.38 -11.00 -26.29
N SER A 399 -12.30 -11.94 -26.12
CA SER A 399 -12.50 -12.60 -24.82
C SER A 399 -11.25 -13.42 -24.44
N PRO A 400 -10.90 -13.52 -23.14
CA PRO A 400 -9.81 -14.38 -22.70
C PRO A 400 -9.98 -15.82 -23.23
N PRO A 401 -8.92 -16.45 -23.76
CA PRO A 401 -9.04 -17.77 -24.36
C PRO A 401 -9.48 -18.87 -23.37
N ASP A 402 -10.26 -19.85 -23.83
CA ASP A 402 -10.80 -20.95 -23.03
C ASP A 402 -9.73 -21.82 -22.32
N TRP A 403 -8.48 -21.77 -22.80
CA TRP A 403 -7.38 -22.50 -22.18
C TRP A 403 -6.83 -21.82 -20.92
N ALA A 404 -7.21 -20.56 -20.66
CA ALA A 404 -6.82 -19.80 -19.49
C ALA A 404 -7.90 -19.87 -18.40
N ARG A 405 -7.47 -19.96 -17.13
CA ARG A 405 -8.40 -19.86 -16.00
C ARG A 405 -8.61 -18.40 -15.64
N VAL A 406 -9.80 -17.87 -15.88
CA VAL A 406 -10.14 -16.46 -15.61
C VAL A 406 -10.70 -16.29 -14.21
N VAL A 407 -10.27 -15.24 -13.52
CA VAL A 407 -10.75 -14.78 -12.21
C VAL A 407 -11.02 -13.28 -12.33
N ALA A 408 -12.26 -12.85 -12.12
CA ALA A 408 -12.60 -11.43 -12.12
C ALA A 408 -12.07 -10.75 -10.85
N ILE A 409 -11.36 -9.64 -11.00
CA ILE A 409 -10.73 -8.86 -9.93
C ILE A 409 -11.56 -7.62 -9.63
N GLY A 410 -12.02 -7.45 -8.40
CA GLY A 410 -12.74 -6.24 -7.96
C GLY A 410 -14.28 -6.29 -8.05
N SER A 411 -14.87 -7.40 -8.49
CA SER A 411 -16.32 -7.62 -8.34
C SER A 411 -16.63 -8.15 -6.94
N ALA A 412 -17.42 -7.39 -6.17
CA ALA A 412 -18.12 -7.95 -5.02
C ALA A 412 -18.97 -9.14 -5.51
N PRO A 413 -19.01 -10.28 -4.80
CA PRO A 413 -19.91 -11.36 -5.18
C PRO A 413 -21.33 -10.81 -5.15
N ALA A 414 -22.08 -11.06 -6.22
CA ALA A 414 -23.51 -10.82 -6.21
C ALA A 414 -24.09 -11.57 -4.99
N ALA A 415 -24.66 -10.82 -4.05
CA ALA A 415 -25.34 -11.39 -2.90
C ALA A 415 -26.37 -12.40 -3.42
N ARG A 416 -26.24 -13.66 -2.99
CA ARG A 416 -27.27 -14.68 -3.16
C ARG A 416 -28.25 -14.62 -2.00
#